data_AF-A0A5S5CEY0-F1
#
_entry.id   AF-A0A5S5CEY0-F1
#
_cell.length_a   1.000
_cell.length_b   1.000
_cell.length_c   1.000
_cell.angle_alpha   90.00
_cell.angle_beta   90.00
_cell.angle_gamma   90.00
#
_symmetry.space_group_name_H-M   'P 1'
#
loop_
_entity.id
_entity.type
_entity.pdbx_description
1 polymer ?
#
loop_
_entity_poly.entity_id
_entity_poly.type
_entity_poly.pdbx_seq_one_letter_code
_entity_poly.pdbx_strand_id
1 'polypeptide(L)'
;MPGNTHWTLEENAIIVGVIPEYRYLLNDLAAKRDPARTLARRLLDFDSSNMLWRRREATGRVKDEEDTIAQHIVHMEQVVAGVLAAERENEKPWFGLLPR
;
A
#
# COMPACT_ATOMS: atom_id res chain seq x y z
N MET A 1 -3.30 -21.17 6.77
CA MET A 1 -4.39 -20.18 6.95
C MET A 1 -3.94 -18.91 6.27
N PRO A 2 -4.67 -18.37 5.28
CA PRO A 2 -4.34 -17.07 4.74
C PRO A 2 -4.52 -16.06 5.89
N GLY A 3 -3.43 -15.41 6.29
CA GLY A 3 -3.45 -14.41 7.34
C GLY A 3 -4.45 -13.33 6.95
N ASN A 4 -5.42 -13.08 7.83
CA ASN A 4 -6.46 -12.10 7.59
C ASN A 4 -5.86 -10.69 7.73
N THR A 5 -5.18 -10.22 6.69
CA THR A 5 -4.61 -8.87 6.59
C THR A 5 -5.69 -7.88 6.22
N HIS A 6 -6.71 -7.71 7.07
CA HIS A 6 -7.68 -6.63 6.90
C HIS A 6 -6.96 -5.29 7.06
N TRP A 7 -6.83 -4.54 5.97
CA TRP A 7 -6.33 -3.17 5.99
C TRP A 7 -7.47 -2.24 6.42
N THR A 8 -7.19 -1.31 7.34
CA THR A 8 -8.17 -0.32 7.79
C THR A 8 -8.32 0.80 6.76
N LEU A 9 -9.34 1.62 6.95
CA LEU A 9 -9.57 2.81 6.14
C LEU A 9 -8.40 3.80 6.23
N GLU A 10 -7.87 4.01 7.43
CA GLU A 10 -6.72 4.89 7.68
C GLU A 10 -5.43 4.37 7.06
N GLU A 11 -5.16 3.06 7.21
CA GLU A 11 -4.01 2.44 6.55
C GLU A 11 -4.12 2.56 5.02
N ASN A 12 -5.32 2.31 4.46
CA ASN A 12 -5.56 2.49 3.04
C ASN A 12 -5.39 3.95 2.60
N ALA A 13 -5.79 4.93 3.41
CA ALA A 13 -5.60 6.34 3.08
C ALA A 13 -4.11 6.71 2.97
N ILE A 14 -3.26 6.21 3.88
CA ILE A 14 -1.81 6.40 3.83
C ILE A 14 -1.24 5.81 2.53
N ILE A 15 -1.67 4.59 2.18
CA ILE A 15 -1.20 3.87 0.98
C ILE A 15 -1.68 4.55 -0.30
N VAL A 16 -2.94 4.97 -0.35
CA VAL A 16 -3.50 5.71 -1.50
C VAL A 16 -2.78 7.05 -1.68
N GLY A 17 -2.39 7.70 -0.58
CA GLY A 17 -1.63 8.94 -0.60
C GLY A 17 -0.30 8.86 -1.35
N VAL A 18 0.33 7.68 -1.42
CA VAL A 18 1.61 7.50 -2.13
C VAL A 18 1.46 7.01 -3.58
N ILE A 19 0.25 6.71 -4.06
CA ILE A 19 0.02 6.21 -5.42
C ILE A 19 0.52 7.17 -6.52
N PRO A 20 0.34 8.50 -6.43
CA PRO A 20 0.88 9.41 -7.43
C PRO A 20 2.42 9.32 -7.55
N GLU A 21 3.11 9.20 -6.42
CA GLU A 21 4.57 9.01 -6.40
C GLU A 21 4.96 7.63 -6.93
N TYR A 22 4.20 6.59 -6.60
CA TYR A 22 4.40 5.25 -7.16
C TYR A 22 4.34 5.26 -8.70
N ARG A 23 3.33 5.90 -9.28
CA ARG A 23 3.18 6.05 -10.73
C ARG A 23 4.29 6.89 -11.35
N TYR A 24 4.75 7.94 -10.67
CA TYR A 24 5.91 8.71 -11.11
C TYR A 24 7.16 7.83 -11.19
N LEU A 25 7.44 7.07 -10.13
CA LEU A 25 8.59 6.18 -10.05
C LEU A 25 8.52 5.01 -11.04
N LEU A 26 7.33 4.52 -11.38
CA LEU A 26 7.17 3.51 -12.45
C LEU A 26 7.60 4.02 -13.83
N ASN A 27 7.39 5.31 -14.09
CA ASN A 27 7.71 5.94 -15.37
C ASN A 27 9.15 6.48 -15.44
N ASP A 28 9.86 6.55 -14.31
CA ASP A 28 11.24 7.00 -14.26
C ASP A 28 12.19 5.85 -14.62
N LEU A 29 12.90 6.01 -15.75
CA LEU A 29 13.92 5.06 -16.23
C LEU A 29 15.11 4.92 -15.26
N ALA A 30 15.31 5.87 -14.35
CA ALA A 30 16.34 5.84 -13.32
C ALA A 30 15.85 5.23 -11.99
N ALA A 31 14.57 4.85 -11.88
CA ALA A 31 14.03 4.29 -10.65
C ALA A 31 14.75 2.99 -10.27
N LYS A 32 15.02 2.84 -8.96
CA LYS A 32 15.54 1.60 -8.37
C LYS A 32 14.65 0.42 -8.79
N ARG A 33 15.23 -0.78 -8.83
CA ARG A 33 14.61 -2.05 -9.31
C ARG A 33 13.23 -2.40 -8.72
N ASP A 34 12.71 -1.67 -7.74
CA ASP A 34 11.38 -1.85 -7.16
C ASP A 34 10.83 -0.53 -6.54
N PRO A 35 9.98 0.22 -7.29
CA PRO A 35 9.33 1.43 -6.79
C PRO A 35 8.43 1.21 -5.57
N ALA A 36 7.71 0.08 -5.52
CA ALA A 36 6.77 -0.21 -4.42
C ALA A 36 7.53 -0.46 -3.12
N ARG A 37 8.61 -1.24 -3.16
CA ARG A 37 9.50 -1.43 -1.99
C ARG A 37 10.20 -0.15 -1.55
N THR A 38 10.61 0.69 -2.50
CA THR A 38 11.20 2.01 -2.18
C THR A 38 10.23 2.88 -1.38
N LEU A 39 8.96 2.92 -1.78
CA LEU A 39 7.92 3.65 -1.07
C LEU A 39 7.53 2.99 0.24
N ALA A 40 7.45 1.66 0.28
CA ALA A 40 7.17 0.91 1.50
C ALA A 40 8.24 1.19 2.57
N ARG A 41 9.52 1.18 2.19
CA ARG A 41 10.63 1.55 3.08
C ARG A 41 10.50 2.98 3.59
N ARG A 42 10.21 3.95 2.70
CA ARG A 42 9.98 5.34 3.10
C ARG A 42 8.81 5.47 4.06
N LEU A 43 7.69 4.80 3.78
CA LEU A 43 6.52 4.80 4.66
C LEU A 43 6.89 4.27 6.06
N LEU A 44 7.64 3.17 6.14
CA LEU A 44 8.11 2.65 7.43
C LEU A 44 9.07 3.60 8.16
N ASP A 45 9.95 4.29 7.42
CA ASP A 45 10.90 5.25 8.00
C ASP A 45 10.21 6.55 8.49
N PHE A 46 9.08 6.93 7.87
CA PHE A 46 8.33 8.16 8.17
C PHE A 46 7.03 7.94 8.96
N ASP A 47 6.66 6.70 9.27
CA ASP A 47 5.47 6.34 10.07
C ASP A 47 5.64 6.71 11.55
N SER A 48 5.68 8.03 11.81
CA SER A 48 5.83 8.61 13.14
C SER A 48 4.71 8.22 14.12
N SER A 49 3.54 7.82 13.60
CA SER A 49 2.39 7.35 14.39
C SER A 49 2.44 5.86 14.70
N ASN A 50 3.44 5.13 14.19
CA ASN A 50 3.55 3.67 14.26
C ASN A 50 2.26 2.96 13.79
N MET A 51 1.48 3.54 12.89
CA MET A 51 0.22 2.93 12.45
C MET A 51 0.47 1.66 11.64
N LEU A 52 1.39 1.72 10.68
CA LEU A 52 1.83 0.57 9.88
C LEU A 52 2.72 -0.36 10.72
N TRP A 53 3.49 0.18 11.67
CA TRP A 53 4.26 -0.62 12.63
C TRP A 53 3.38 -1.41 13.61
N ARG A 54 2.28 -0.85 14.13
CA ARG A 54 1.36 -1.56 15.05
C ARG A 54 0.62 -2.72 14.38
N ARG A 55 0.46 -2.68 13.05
CA ARG A 55 -0.04 -3.81 12.26
C ARG A 55 0.80 -5.06 12.49
N ARG A 56 2.13 -4.93 12.59
CA ARG A 56 3.07 -6.01 12.92
C ARG A 56 2.72 -6.74 14.22
N GLU A 57 2.43 -5.96 15.27
CA GLU A 57 2.11 -6.47 16.59
C GLU A 57 0.75 -7.17 16.60
N ALA A 58 -0.22 -6.61 15.87
CA ALA A 58 -1.58 -7.14 15.81
C ALA A 58 -1.73 -8.40 14.94
N THR A 59 -1.04 -8.50 13.80
CA THR A 59 -1.25 -9.60 12.85
C THR A 59 -0.37 -10.81 13.09
N GLY A 60 0.69 -10.69 13.89
CA GLY A 60 1.60 -11.77 14.25
C GLY A 60 2.36 -12.36 13.05
N ARG A 61 3.69 -12.28 13.06
CA ARG A 61 4.58 -12.86 12.03
C ARG A 61 4.39 -12.31 10.61
N VAL A 62 4.30 -10.99 10.43
CA VAL A 62 4.68 -10.42 9.13
C VAL A 62 6.20 -10.56 9.03
N LYS A 63 6.66 -11.57 8.29
CA LYS A 63 8.09 -11.90 8.16
C LYS A 63 8.84 -10.85 7.33
N ASP A 64 8.11 -10.00 6.59
CA ASP A 64 8.63 -8.90 5.79
C ASP A 64 7.56 -7.80 5.61
N GLU A 65 7.61 -6.77 6.46
CA GLU A 65 6.64 -5.64 6.47
C GLU A 65 6.78 -4.75 5.24
N GLU A 66 8.02 -4.50 4.82
CA GLU A 66 8.28 -3.74 3.60
C GLU A 66 7.60 -4.43 2.42
N ASP A 67 7.74 -5.75 2.31
CA ASP A 67 7.14 -6.51 1.22
C ASP A 67 5.62 -6.52 1.28
N THR A 68 5.05 -6.58 2.49
CA THR A 68 3.59 -6.55 2.69
C THR A 68 2.99 -5.20 2.31
N ILE A 69 3.66 -4.11 2.69
CA ILE A 69 3.26 -2.75 2.31
C ILE A 69 3.46 -2.55 0.80
N ALA A 70 4.57 -3.01 0.24
CA ALA A 70 4.85 -2.91 -1.19
C ALA A 70 3.78 -3.64 -2.02
N GLN A 71 3.44 -4.88 -1.67
CA GLN A 71 2.35 -5.62 -2.31
C GLN A 71 1.02 -4.89 -2.18
N HIS A 72 0.75 -4.25 -1.04
CA HIS A 72 -0.48 -3.51 -0.84
C HIS A 72 -0.52 -2.18 -1.60
N ILE A 73 0.61 -1.49 -1.79
CA ILE A 73 0.70 -0.33 -2.69
C ILE A 73 0.31 -0.74 -4.11
N VAL A 74 0.83 -1.87 -4.60
CA VAL A 74 0.50 -2.39 -5.94
C VAL A 74 -0.99 -2.74 -6.04
N HIS A 75 -1.54 -3.42 -5.02
CA HIS A 75 -2.96 -3.76 -4.97
C HIS A 75 -3.86 -2.52 -4.98
N MET A 76 -3.59 -1.56 -4.09
CA MET A 76 -4.38 -0.33 -3.98
C MET A 76 -4.26 0.55 -5.21
N GLU A 77 -3.12 0.54 -5.92
CA GLU A 77 -3.03 1.17 -7.25
C GLU A 77 -4.11 0.59 -8.16
N GLN A 78 -4.21 -0.73 -8.25
CA GLN A 78 -5.13 -1.38 -9.18
C GLN A 78 -6.59 -1.13 -8.79
N VAL A 79 -6.89 -1.08 -7.49
CA VAL A 79 -8.21 -0.68 -6.98
C VAL A 79 -8.52 0.77 -7.36
N VAL A 80 -7.59 1.69 -7.09
CA VAL A 80 -7.77 3.12 -7.34
C VAL A 80 -7.86 3.46 -8.83
N ALA A 81 -7.16 2.70 -9.69
CA ALA A 81 -7.26 2.78 -11.14
C ALA A 81 -8.56 2.16 -11.71
N GLY A 82 -9.37 1.53 -10.86
CA GLY A 82 -10.57 0.79 -11.25
C GLY A 82 -10.27 -0.43 -12.13
N VAL A 83 -9.10 -1.04 -11.95
CA VAL A 83 -8.66 -2.27 -12.63
C VAL A 83 -9.11 -3.50 -11.83
N LEU A 84 -8.87 -3.49 -10.51
CA LEU A 84 -9.41 -4.48 -9.58
C LEU A 84 -10.67 -3.94 -8.90
N ALA A 85 -11.67 -4.80 -8.76
CA ALA A 85 -12.84 -4.49 -7.95
C ALA A 85 -12.43 -4.31 -6.48
N ALA A 86 -13.06 -3.37 -5.78
CA ALA A 86 -12.92 -3.25 -4.34
C ALA A 86 -13.73 -4.35 -3.64
N GLU A 87 -13.07 -5.47 -3.34
CA GLU A 87 -13.68 -6.63 -2.71
C GLU A 87 -13.96 -6.40 -1.23
N ARG A 88 -13.19 -5.50 -0.59
CA ARG A 88 -13.31 -5.22 0.84
C ARG A 88 -14.01 -3.89 1.09
N GLU A 89 -14.76 -3.79 2.20
CA GLU A 89 -15.48 -2.56 2.55
C GLU A 89 -14.56 -1.34 2.65
N ASN A 90 -13.35 -1.53 3.19
CA ASN A 90 -12.36 -0.46 3.33
C ASN A 90 -11.65 -0.09 2.01
N GLU A 91 -11.88 -0.83 0.93
CA GLU A 91 -11.34 -0.55 -0.41
C GLU A 91 -12.31 0.25 -1.27
N LYS A 92 -13.63 0.04 -1.08
CA LYS A 92 -14.70 0.66 -1.89
C LYS A 92 -14.58 2.18 -2.01
N PRO A 93 -14.22 2.94 -0.96
CA PRO A 93 -14.10 4.40 -1.06
C PRO A 93 -12.99 4.86 -2.00
N TRP A 94 -12.01 4.01 -2.28
CA TRP A 94 -10.84 4.34 -3.09
C TRP A 94 -10.99 3.90 -4.55
N PHE A 95 -11.95 3.02 -4.85
CA PHE A 95 -12.12 2.47 -6.18
C PHE A 95 -12.40 3.56 -7.23
N GLY A 96 -11.58 3.60 -8.28
CA GLY A 96 -11.72 4.57 -9.37
C GLY A 96 -11.47 6.03 -8.97
N LEU A 97 -10.84 6.29 -7.81
CA LEU A 97 -10.62 7.64 -7.29
C LEU A 97 -9.61 8.45 -8.13
N LEU A 98 -8.63 7.78 -8.74
CA LEU A 98 -7.62 8.44 -9.57
C LEU A 98 -7.76 7.98 -11.03
N PRO A 99 -7.59 8.90 -12.01
CA PRO A 99 -7.54 8.53 -13.42
C PRO A 99 -6.40 7.54 -13.68
N ARG A 100 -6.52 6.74 -14.73
CA ARG A 100 -5.49 5.79 -15.16
C ARG A 100 -4.27 6.50 -15.71
#